data_AF-A0A0C3AZM6-F1
#
_entry.id   AF-A0A0C3AZM6-F1
#
_cell.length_a   1.000
_cell.length_b   1.000
_cell.length_c   1.000
_cell.angle_alpha   90.00
_cell.angle_beta   90.00
_cell.angle_gamma   90.00
#
_symmetry.space_group_name_H-M   'P 1'
#
loop_
_entity.id
_entity.type
_entity.pdbx_description
1 polymer ?
#
loop_
_entity_poly.entity_id
_entity_poly.type
_entity_poly.pdbx_seq_one_letter_code
_entity_poly.pdbx_strand_id
1 'polypeptide(L)'
;MVVESMLSVYKQAEGIRPADQADFAFYALITLSAIRHHHHTEEENYLPLLEPEFKAPIQEEHHLFTDVLHKLEGYLQEVTGIYPDAFKGPIPIKNAKHPLLSDPMLTHLEHEIGYLDAAKLRECGLPLSKLEAWETWELSMIKNLNPWVSLVFTVAHTPSNSYFPPLPPGMRSVLVPWIFWWKYRKSWRFCPQQEPLDIPKSRFTLPFM
;
A
#
# COMPACT_ATOMS: atom_id res chain seq x y z
N MET A 1 5.28 -0.04 -2.16
CA MET A 1 3.94 -0.65 -2.04
C MET A 1 2.83 0.35 -2.38
N VAL A 2 2.61 1.38 -1.56
CA VAL A 2 1.48 2.32 -1.72
C VAL A 2 1.53 3.08 -3.05
N VAL A 3 2.64 3.77 -3.34
CA VAL A 3 2.84 4.51 -4.61
C VAL A 3 2.68 3.61 -5.85
N GLU A 4 3.27 2.41 -5.84
CA GLU A 4 3.15 1.45 -6.93
C GLU A 4 1.70 1.03 -7.19
N SER A 5 0.93 0.79 -6.12
CA SER A 5 -0.49 0.46 -6.24
C SER A 5 -1.32 1.63 -6.77
N MET A 6 -1.04 2.87 -6.34
CA MET A 6 -1.69 4.08 -6.85
C MET A 6 -1.42 4.28 -8.35
N LEU A 7 -0.15 4.12 -8.75
CA LEU A 7 0.25 4.22 -10.14
C LEU A 7 -0.40 3.13 -10.99
N SER A 8 -0.51 1.92 -10.45
CA SER A 8 -1.19 0.80 -11.11
C SER A 8 -2.67 1.08 -11.37
N VAL A 9 -3.39 1.59 -10.36
CA VAL A 9 -4.79 2.01 -10.50
C VAL A 9 -4.90 3.14 -11.53
N TYR A 10 -4.05 4.16 -11.42
CA TYR A 10 -4.04 5.30 -12.33
C TYR A 10 -3.87 4.88 -13.80
N LYS A 11 -2.84 4.06 -14.09
CA LYS A 11 -2.53 3.62 -15.46
C LYS A 11 -3.62 2.77 -16.11
N GLN A 12 -4.36 2.00 -15.31
CA GLN A 12 -5.29 1.00 -15.84
C GLN A 12 -6.74 1.47 -15.90
N ALA A 13 -7.12 2.48 -15.12
CA ALA A 13 -8.52 2.86 -14.92
C ALA A 13 -9.30 3.18 -16.20
N GLU A 14 -8.69 3.87 -17.17
CA GLU A 14 -9.37 4.26 -18.42
C GLU A 14 -9.58 3.08 -19.39
N GLY A 15 -8.81 1.99 -19.24
CA GLY A 15 -8.79 0.85 -20.15
C GLY A 15 -9.57 -0.39 -19.68
N ILE A 16 -10.25 -0.32 -18.53
CA ILE A 16 -10.91 -1.50 -17.95
C ILE A 16 -12.14 -1.91 -18.75
N ARG A 17 -12.14 -3.16 -19.22
CA ARG A 17 -13.29 -3.76 -19.90
C ARG A 17 -14.48 -3.88 -18.94
N PRO A 18 -15.74 -3.75 -19.41
CA PRO A 18 -16.92 -3.86 -18.53
C PRO A 18 -16.95 -5.11 -17.65
N ALA A 19 -16.55 -6.27 -18.20
CA ALA A 19 -16.51 -7.55 -17.47
C ALA A 19 -15.47 -7.59 -16.33
N ASP A 20 -14.51 -6.67 -16.33
CA ASP A 20 -13.40 -6.61 -15.38
C ASP A 20 -13.57 -5.49 -14.34
N GLN A 21 -14.61 -4.65 -14.47
CA GLN A 21 -14.80 -3.46 -13.63
C GLN A 21 -14.95 -3.78 -12.15
N ALA A 22 -15.70 -4.82 -11.78
CA ALA A 22 -15.87 -5.21 -10.39
C ALA A 22 -14.56 -5.69 -9.76
N ASP A 23 -13.79 -6.50 -10.49
CA ASP A 23 -12.50 -7.00 -10.01
C ASP A 23 -11.49 -5.84 -9.85
N PHE A 24 -11.51 -4.88 -10.78
CA PHE A 24 -10.64 -3.69 -10.74
C PHE A 24 -11.05 -2.75 -9.61
N ALA A 25 -12.34 -2.51 -9.41
CA ALA A 25 -12.84 -1.67 -8.35
C ALA A 25 -12.48 -2.23 -6.97
N PHE A 26 -12.50 -3.57 -6.80
CA PHE A 26 -12.00 -4.21 -5.58
C PHE A 26 -10.50 -3.95 -5.37
N TYR A 27 -9.67 -4.08 -6.41
CA TYR A 27 -8.24 -3.78 -6.33
C TYR A 27 -7.97 -2.31 -5.98
N ALA A 28 -8.71 -1.38 -6.59
CA ALA A 28 -8.62 0.05 -6.28
C ALA A 28 -9.06 0.36 -4.84
N LEU A 29 -10.09 -0.32 -4.33
CA LEU A 29 -10.55 -0.18 -2.94
C LEU A 29 -9.50 -0.68 -1.94
N ILE A 30 -8.81 -1.78 -2.23
CA ILE A 30 -7.69 -2.25 -1.41
C ILE A 30 -6.54 -1.24 -1.41
N THR A 31 -6.26 -0.62 -2.56
CA THR A 31 -5.24 0.44 -2.69
C THR A 31 -5.58 1.64 -1.81
N LEU A 32 -6.83 2.11 -1.83
CA LEU A 32 -7.29 3.19 -0.93
C LEU A 32 -7.23 2.79 0.54
N SER A 33 -7.65 1.57 0.86
CA SER A 33 -7.59 1.06 2.23
C SER A 33 -6.14 1.03 2.75
N ALA A 34 -5.17 0.68 1.89
CA ALA A 34 -3.75 0.72 2.23
C ALA A 34 -3.23 2.15 2.48
N ILE A 35 -3.62 3.13 1.65
CA ILE A 35 -3.27 4.56 1.85
C ILE A 35 -3.84 5.06 3.17
N ARG A 36 -5.14 4.84 3.41
CA ARG A 36 -5.81 5.25 4.64
C ARG A 36 -5.17 4.61 5.86
N HIS A 37 -4.87 3.32 5.80
CA HIS A 37 -4.23 2.61 6.91
C HIS A 37 -2.83 3.15 7.19
N HIS A 38 -2.04 3.43 6.15
CA HIS A 38 -0.71 4.03 6.25
C HIS A 38 -0.77 5.39 6.97
N HIS A 39 -1.60 6.32 6.50
CA HIS A 39 -1.72 7.66 7.11
C HIS A 39 -2.30 7.59 8.53
N HIS A 40 -3.30 6.74 8.77
CA HIS A 40 -3.84 6.54 10.11
C HIS A 40 -2.79 5.98 11.08
N THR A 41 -1.95 5.06 10.60
CA THR A 41 -0.84 4.53 11.39
C THR A 41 0.19 5.61 11.71
N GLU A 42 0.52 6.47 10.75
CA GLU A 42 1.42 7.60 10.99
C GLU A 42 0.89 8.56 12.04
N GLU A 43 -0.35 8.99 11.91
CA GLU A 43 -0.97 9.97 12.78
C GLU A 43 -1.18 9.45 14.20
N GLU A 44 -1.59 8.19 14.36
CA GLU A 44 -1.90 7.63 15.68
C GLU A 44 -0.71 6.98 16.38
N ASN A 45 0.33 6.58 15.64
CA ASN A 45 1.44 5.79 16.19
C ASN A 45 2.81 6.43 15.91
N TYR A 46 3.13 6.71 14.65
CA TYR A 46 4.50 7.10 14.29
C TYR A 46 4.84 8.53 14.67
N LEU A 47 4.10 9.51 14.16
CA LEU A 47 4.37 10.92 14.41
C LEU A 47 4.37 11.24 15.91
N PRO A 48 3.41 10.75 16.73
CA PRO A 48 3.45 10.97 18.17
C PRO A 48 4.67 10.34 18.86
N LEU A 49 5.13 9.16 18.42
CA LEU A 49 6.31 8.50 18.98
C LEU A 49 7.59 9.30 18.72
N LEU A 50 7.66 9.98 17.59
CA LEU A 50 8.83 10.75 17.17
C LEU A 50 8.89 12.15 17.82
N GLU A 51 7.81 12.62 18.43
CA GLU A 51 7.80 13.88 19.19
C GLU A 51 8.50 13.77 20.56
N PRO A 52 9.16 14.84 21.04
CA PRO A 52 9.22 16.18 20.44
C PRO A 52 10.40 16.41 19.47
N GLU A 53 11.30 15.44 19.30
CA GLU A 53 12.56 15.60 18.55
C GLU A 53 12.32 15.82 17.06
N PHE A 54 11.32 15.16 16.49
CA PHE A 54 10.93 15.30 15.09
C PHE A 54 9.52 15.89 14.99
N LYS A 55 9.39 16.95 14.20
CA LYS A 55 8.12 17.57 13.83
C LYS A 55 8.15 17.94 12.35
N ALA A 56 7.13 17.53 11.62
CA ALA A 56 6.95 17.82 10.20
C ALA A 56 5.45 17.98 9.93
N PRO A 57 5.05 18.76 8.91
CA PRO A 57 3.64 19.04 8.60
C PRO A 57 2.93 17.86 7.90
N ILE A 58 3.33 16.61 8.20
CA ILE A 58 2.87 15.40 7.51
C ILE A 58 1.35 15.24 7.69
N GLN A 59 0.85 15.40 8.92
CA GLN A 59 -0.59 15.29 9.20
C GLN A 59 -1.39 16.40 8.53
N GLU A 60 -0.88 17.64 8.53
CA GLU A 60 -1.53 18.76 7.83
C GLU A 60 -1.59 18.53 6.32
N GLU A 61 -0.53 17.94 5.74
CA GLU A 61 -0.50 17.56 4.33
C GLU A 61 -1.52 16.45 4.01
N HIS A 62 -1.70 15.46 4.88
CA HIS A 62 -2.73 14.41 4.71
C HIS A 62 -4.12 15.01 4.51
N HIS A 63 -4.49 16.00 5.34
CA HIS A 63 -5.80 16.65 5.30
C HIS A 63 -6.11 17.33 3.95
N LEU A 64 -5.10 17.68 3.14
CA LEU A 64 -5.29 18.33 1.84
C LEU A 64 -5.96 17.43 0.81
N PHE A 65 -5.89 16.10 0.97
CA PHE A 65 -6.44 15.15 0.01
C PHE A 65 -7.37 14.09 0.63
N THR A 66 -7.47 14.00 1.96
CA THR A 66 -8.35 13.04 2.68
C THR A 66 -9.79 13.05 2.16
N ASP A 67 -10.42 14.21 2.02
CA ASP A 67 -11.81 14.32 1.54
C ASP A 67 -12.00 13.76 0.13
N VAL A 68 -10.98 13.91 -0.72
CA VAL A 68 -11.04 13.43 -2.10
C VAL A 68 -10.86 11.91 -2.14
N LEU A 69 -9.98 11.36 -1.28
CA LEU A 69 -9.83 9.91 -1.11
C LEU A 69 -11.13 9.26 -0.58
N HIS A 70 -11.79 9.87 0.41
CA HIS A 70 -13.07 9.38 0.93
C HIS A 70 -14.17 9.34 -0.14
N LYS A 71 -14.25 10.36 -1.00
CA LYS A 71 -15.21 10.39 -2.11
C LYS A 71 -14.94 9.27 -3.12
N LEU A 72 -13.67 9.01 -3.45
CA LEU A 72 -13.32 7.89 -4.32
C LEU A 72 -13.62 6.54 -3.68
N GLU A 73 -13.33 6.41 -2.38
CA GLU A 73 -13.64 5.19 -1.63
C GLU A 73 -15.14 4.89 -1.68
N GLY A 74 -15.98 5.86 -1.36
CA GLY A 74 -17.44 5.73 -1.44
C GLY A 74 -17.92 5.29 -2.82
N TYR A 75 -17.38 5.90 -3.89
CA TYR A 75 -17.68 5.48 -5.26
C TYR A 75 -17.29 4.02 -5.54
N LEU A 76 -16.10 3.58 -5.11
CA LEU A 76 -15.66 2.20 -5.32
C LEU A 76 -16.46 1.20 -4.48
N GLN A 77 -16.86 1.57 -3.27
CA GLN A 77 -17.74 0.77 -2.42
C GLN A 77 -19.12 0.60 -3.07
N GLU A 78 -19.67 1.65 -3.69
CA GLU A 78 -20.92 1.58 -4.45
C GLU A 78 -20.81 0.62 -5.65
N VAL A 79 -19.75 0.74 -6.45
CA VAL A 79 -19.52 -0.11 -7.63
C VAL A 79 -19.32 -1.58 -7.25
N THR A 80 -18.63 -1.84 -6.15
CA THR A 80 -18.31 -3.20 -5.71
C THR A 80 -19.41 -3.82 -4.84
N GLY A 81 -20.26 -3.01 -4.22
CA GLY A 81 -21.13 -3.44 -3.12
C GLY A 81 -20.35 -3.86 -1.86
N ILE A 82 -19.04 -3.57 -1.82
CA ILE A 82 -18.16 -3.92 -0.71
C ILE A 82 -17.99 -2.67 0.13
N TYR A 83 -18.61 -2.69 1.31
CA TYR A 83 -18.46 -1.66 2.32
C TYR A 83 -17.58 -2.24 3.43
N PRO A 84 -16.37 -1.71 3.63
CA PRO A 84 -15.55 -2.02 4.80
C PRO A 84 -16.34 -1.74 6.10
N ASP A 85 -17.13 -0.66 6.09
CA ASP A 85 -18.02 -0.23 7.17
C ASP A 85 -19.36 0.24 6.58
N ALA A 86 -20.47 -0.31 7.07
CA ALA A 86 -21.80 -0.21 6.44
C ALA A 86 -22.34 1.23 6.28
N PHE A 87 -22.42 1.74 5.05
CA PHE A 87 -23.25 2.90 4.70
C PHE A 87 -24.13 2.60 3.48
N LYS A 88 -25.40 3.03 3.53
CA LYS A 88 -26.43 2.81 2.50
C LYS A 88 -27.08 4.14 2.15
N GLY A 89 -26.52 4.88 1.20
CA GLY A 89 -27.14 6.06 0.61
C GLY A 89 -27.03 5.99 -0.92
N PRO A 90 -27.98 6.53 -1.70
CA PRO A 90 -27.90 6.51 -3.15
C PRO A 90 -27.38 7.84 -3.70
N ILE A 91 -26.33 7.89 -4.54
CA ILE A 91 -25.86 9.16 -5.15
C ILE A 91 -25.30 8.97 -6.58
N PRO A 92 -25.41 9.98 -7.48
CA PRO A 92 -25.12 9.85 -8.91
C PRO A 92 -23.76 10.41 -9.40
N ILE A 93 -23.23 9.72 -10.42
CA ILE A 93 -22.69 10.18 -11.74
C ILE A 93 -21.26 10.77 -11.89
N LYS A 94 -20.55 10.15 -12.86
CA LYS A 94 -19.55 10.57 -13.87
C LYS A 94 -18.47 11.63 -13.52
N ASN A 95 -17.26 11.32 -13.99
CA ASN A 95 -16.03 12.14 -14.02
C ASN A 95 -15.22 12.17 -12.72
N ALA A 96 -14.87 10.99 -12.20
CA ALA A 96 -13.80 10.85 -11.23
C ALA A 96 -12.44 11.16 -11.91
N LYS A 97 -12.13 12.45 -12.07
CA LYS A 97 -10.74 12.86 -12.35
C LYS A 97 -9.86 12.36 -11.20
N HIS A 98 -8.78 11.69 -11.57
CA HIS A 98 -7.94 10.82 -10.72
C HIS A 98 -7.46 11.46 -9.41
N PRO A 99 -8.05 11.12 -8.25
CA PRO A 99 -7.64 11.71 -6.99
C PRO A 99 -6.40 11.03 -6.38
N LEU A 100 -6.10 9.79 -6.80
CA LEU A 100 -4.96 9.00 -6.32
C LEU A 100 -3.60 9.60 -6.69
N LEU A 101 -3.50 10.41 -7.74
CA LEU A 101 -2.27 11.12 -8.11
C LEU A 101 -2.59 12.60 -8.31
N SER A 102 -3.33 13.18 -7.38
CA SER A 102 -3.56 14.62 -7.33
C SER A 102 -2.27 15.35 -6.93
N ASP A 103 -2.14 16.62 -7.34
CA ASP A 103 -0.95 17.42 -7.02
C ASP A 103 -0.63 17.46 -5.51
N PRO A 104 -1.62 17.60 -4.59
CA PRO A 104 -1.34 17.55 -3.15
C PRO A 104 -0.76 16.22 -2.68
N MET A 105 -1.25 15.09 -3.21
CA MET A 105 -0.74 13.76 -2.88
C MET A 105 0.71 13.58 -3.36
N LEU A 106 1.01 14.00 -4.58
CA LEU A 106 2.38 13.91 -5.13
C LEU A 106 3.35 14.79 -4.34
N THR A 107 2.92 16.00 -3.98
CA THR A 107 3.71 16.94 -3.17
C THR A 107 4.00 16.34 -1.79
N HIS A 108 2.98 15.78 -1.14
CA HIS A 108 3.12 15.12 0.16
C HIS A 108 4.13 13.95 0.11
N LEU A 109 4.03 13.07 -0.89
CA LEU A 109 4.98 11.96 -1.06
C LEU A 109 6.43 12.44 -1.25
N GLU A 110 6.64 13.51 -2.00
CA GLU A 110 7.98 14.11 -2.19
C GLU A 110 8.50 14.71 -0.89
N HIS A 111 7.65 15.47 -0.20
CA HIS A 111 7.97 16.11 1.06
C HIS A 111 8.30 15.11 2.16
N GLU A 112 7.49 14.07 2.32
CA GLU A 112 7.66 13.05 3.34
C GLU A 112 9.01 12.32 3.22
N ILE A 113 9.40 11.92 2.01
CA ILE A 113 10.74 11.35 1.76
C ILE A 113 11.82 12.34 2.21
N GLY A 114 11.62 13.62 1.93
CA GLY A 114 12.51 14.69 2.35
C GLY A 114 12.54 14.90 3.85
N TYR A 115 11.42 14.77 4.56
CA TYR A 115 11.33 14.94 6.02
C TYR A 115 11.97 13.76 6.76
N LEU A 116 11.69 12.54 6.31
CA LEU A 116 12.16 11.29 6.90
C LEU A 116 13.56 10.88 6.41
N ASP A 117 14.28 11.77 5.73
CA ASP A 117 15.65 11.53 5.32
C ASP A 117 16.54 11.18 6.53
N ALA A 118 17.37 10.15 6.37
CA ALA A 118 18.16 9.61 7.46
C ALA A 118 19.16 10.64 8.05
N ALA A 119 19.65 11.60 7.26
CA ALA A 119 20.50 12.66 7.79
C ALA A 119 19.70 13.62 8.66
N LYS A 120 18.50 14.02 8.25
CA LYS A 120 17.63 14.90 9.04
C LYS A 120 17.17 14.26 10.35
N LEU A 121 16.82 12.97 10.32
CA LEU A 121 16.46 12.22 11.53
C LEU A 121 17.63 12.16 12.54
N ARG A 122 18.87 12.07 12.06
CA ARG A 122 20.06 12.15 12.92
C ARG A 122 20.29 13.58 13.44
N GLU A 123 20.11 14.58 12.59
CA GLU A 123 20.31 16.00 12.94
C GLU A 123 19.31 16.51 13.98
N CYS A 124 18.06 16.02 13.95
CA CYS A 124 17.03 16.41 14.92
C CYS A 124 17.22 15.74 16.30
N GLY A 125 18.25 14.91 16.47
CA GLY A 125 18.59 14.27 17.74
C GLY A 125 17.65 13.14 18.15
N LEU A 126 16.92 12.55 17.19
CA LEU A 126 15.99 11.45 17.46
C LEU A 126 16.77 10.25 18.05
N PRO A 127 16.43 9.79 19.27
CA PRO A 127 17.13 8.67 19.88
C PRO A 127 16.86 7.37 19.13
N LEU A 128 17.90 6.55 18.96
CA LEU A 128 17.80 5.25 18.28
C LEU A 128 16.71 4.36 18.90
N SER A 129 16.53 4.41 20.23
CA SER A 129 15.51 3.62 20.93
C SER A 129 14.08 3.88 20.46
N LYS A 130 13.78 5.07 19.94
CA LYS A 130 12.46 5.36 19.35
C LYS A 130 12.29 4.69 17.99
N LEU A 131 13.35 4.64 17.18
CA LEU A 131 13.35 3.90 15.92
C LEU A 131 13.25 2.38 16.15
N GLU A 132 13.93 1.86 17.17
CA GLU A 132 13.81 0.44 17.57
C GLU A 132 12.41 0.09 18.09
N ALA A 133 11.78 1.01 18.83
CA ALA A 133 10.39 0.85 19.28
C ALA A 133 9.41 0.86 18.09
N TRP A 134 9.64 1.73 17.11
CA TRP A 134 8.89 1.76 15.85
C TRP A 134 9.04 0.43 15.10
N GLU A 135 10.26 -0.04 14.86
CA GLU A 135 10.50 -1.33 14.18
C GLU A 135 9.79 -2.49 14.89
N THR A 136 9.86 -2.53 16.23
CA THR A 136 9.18 -3.56 17.04
C THR A 136 7.67 -3.54 16.83
N TRP A 137 7.08 -2.35 16.78
CA TRP A 137 5.65 -2.18 16.52
C TRP A 137 5.27 -2.63 15.10
N GLU A 138 6.07 -2.28 14.08
CA GLU A 138 5.84 -2.70 12.69
C GLU A 138 5.86 -4.22 12.53
N LEU A 139 6.85 -4.88 13.16
CA LEU A 139 6.93 -6.33 13.20
C LEU A 139 5.72 -6.98 13.87
N SER A 140 5.08 -6.29 14.82
CA SER A 140 3.85 -6.76 15.46
C SER A 140 2.65 -6.70 14.50
N MET A 141 2.56 -5.67 13.67
CA MET A 141 1.48 -5.48 12.69
C MET A 141 1.50 -6.56 11.61
N ILE A 142 2.69 -6.97 11.17
CA ILE A 142 2.87 -8.02 10.16
C ILE A 142 2.20 -9.34 10.56
N LYS A 143 2.15 -9.64 11.87
CA LYS A 143 1.53 -10.87 12.39
C LYS A 143 0.00 -10.89 12.23
N ASN A 144 -0.62 -9.71 12.09
CA ASN A 144 -2.07 -9.55 12.00
C ASN A 144 -2.55 -9.29 10.57
N LEU A 145 -1.66 -9.37 9.57
CA LEU A 145 -2.05 -9.19 8.18
C LEU A 145 -3.08 -10.25 7.76
N ASN A 146 -4.18 -9.81 7.16
CA ASN A 146 -5.12 -10.72 6.53
C ASN A 146 -4.40 -11.49 5.42
N PRO A 147 -4.30 -12.83 5.50
CA PRO A 147 -3.48 -13.60 4.57
C PRO A 147 -4.01 -13.53 3.14
N TRP A 148 -5.31 -13.31 2.96
CA TRP A 148 -5.98 -13.30 1.66
C TRP A 148 -5.96 -11.95 0.95
N VAL A 149 -5.77 -10.85 1.68
CA VAL A 149 -5.84 -9.48 1.15
C VAL A 149 -4.55 -8.75 1.45
N SER A 150 -4.33 -8.36 2.71
CA SER A 150 -3.20 -7.52 3.10
C SER A 150 -1.86 -8.19 2.79
N LEU A 151 -1.69 -9.47 3.12
CA LEU A 151 -0.45 -10.19 2.84
C LEU A 151 -0.18 -10.31 1.33
N VAL A 152 -1.19 -10.67 0.54
CA VAL A 152 -1.06 -10.77 -0.93
C VAL A 152 -0.73 -9.40 -1.53
N PHE A 153 -1.44 -8.36 -1.10
CA PHE A 153 -1.20 -6.98 -1.53
C PHE A 153 0.23 -6.56 -1.21
N THR A 154 0.70 -6.78 0.02
CA THR A 154 2.05 -6.41 0.42
C THR A 154 3.10 -7.15 -0.40
N VAL A 155 2.99 -8.47 -0.57
CA VAL A 155 3.97 -9.24 -1.35
C VAL A 155 3.95 -8.84 -2.83
N ALA A 156 2.77 -8.62 -3.42
CA ALA A 156 2.64 -8.26 -4.83
C ALA A 156 3.22 -6.87 -5.18
N HIS A 157 3.32 -5.95 -4.21
CA HIS A 157 3.84 -4.60 -4.41
C HIS A 157 5.16 -4.33 -3.66
N THR A 158 5.82 -5.39 -3.20
CA THR A 158 7.15 -5.31 -2.61
C THR A 158 8.15 -5.95 -3.55
N PRO A 159 9.22 -5.23 -3.96
CA PRO A 159 10.24 -5.78 -4.85
C PRO A 159 10.73 -7.15 -4.40
N SER A 160 11.00 -8.03 -5.37
CA SER A 160 11.40 -9.42 -5.11
C SER A 160 12.75 -9.54 -4.38
N ASN A 161 13.62 -8.52 -4.50
CA ASN A 161 14.86 -8.37 -3.72
C ASN A 161 14.67 -7.76 -2.32
N SER A 162 13.48 -7.27 -1.97
CA SER A 162 13.22 -6.70 -0.66
C SER A 162 12.94 -7.81 0.36
N TYR A 163 13.56 -7.75 1.53
CA TYR A 163 13.26 -8.67 2.64
C TYR A 163 11.99 -8.28 3.41
N PHE A 164 11.35 -7.16 3.07
CA PHE A 164 10.12 -6.70 3.69
C PHE A 164 8.87 -7.33 3.05
N PRO A 165 7.81 -7.63 3.83
CA PRO A 165 7.87 -7.87 5.26
C PRO A 165 8.72 -9.14 5.51
N PRO A 166 9.40 -9.26 6.66
CA PRO A 166 10.05 -10.50 7.06
C PRO A 166 9.00 -11.61 7.22
N LEU A 167 8.94 -12.51 6.24
CA LEU A 167 8.00 -13.63 6.23
C LEU A 167 8.70 -14.96 6.52
N PRO A 168 8.02 -15.93 7.14
CA PRO A 168 8.55 -17.28 7.32
C PRO A 168 8.96 -17.94 5.98
N PRO A 169 9.93 -18.87 5.99
CA PRO A 169 10.32 -19.62 4.80
C PRO A 169 9.12 -20.25 4.09
N GLY A 170 9.09 -20.14 2.76
CA GLY A 170 8.00 -20.66 1.92
C GLY A 170 6.74 -19.79 1.86
N MET A 171 6.58 -18.78 2.73
CA MET A 171 5.41 -17.90 2.67
C MET A 171 5.35 -17.13 1.34
N ARG A 172 6.45 -16.47 0.95
CA ARG A 172 6.51 -15.67 -0.29
C ARG A 172 6.52 -16.54 -1.55
N SER A 173 7.24 -17.66 -1.54
CA SER A 173 7.44 -18.50 -2.74
C SER A 173 6.36 -19.57 -2.94
N VAL A 174 5.66 -19.98 -1.87
CA VAL A 174 4.68 -21.08 -1.91
C VAL A 174 3.29 -20.58 -1.51
N LEU A 175 3.10 -20.17 -0.25
CA LEU A 175 1.75 -19.93 0.27
C LEU A 175 1.04 -18.76 -0.40
N VAL A 176 1.73 -17.62 -0.57
CA VAL A 176 1.14 -16.44 -1.23
C VAL A 176 0.73 -16.74 -2.67
N PRO A 177 1.63 -17.15 -3.58
CA PRO A 177 1.27 -17.34 -4.99
C PRO A 177 0.32 -18.53 -5.24
N TRP A 178 0.38 -19.59 -4.43
CA TRP A 178 -0.35 -20.83 -4.71
C TRP A 178 -1.57 -21.08 -3.84
N ILE A 179 -1.72 -20.37 -2.71
CA ILE A 179 -2.87 -20.53 -1.82
C ILE A 179 -3.62 -19.20 -1.70
N PHE A 180 -2.97 -18.18 -1.14
CA PHE A 180 -3.67 -16.96 -0.78
C PHE A 180 -4.08 -16.09 -1.98
N TRP A 181 -3.30 -16.15 -3.07
CA TRP A 181 -3.63 -15.47 -4.32
C TRP A 181 -4.97 -15.92 -4.93
N TRP A 182 -5.36 -17.20 -4.74
CA TRP A 182 -6.48 -17.77 -5.49
C TRP A 182 -7.82 -17.10 -5.23
N LYS A 183 -8.08 -16.68 -3.99
CA LYS A 183 -9.40 -16.16 -3.56
C LYS A 183 -9.83 -14.94 -4.37
N TYR A 184 -8.91 -14.02 -4.64
CA TYR A 184 -9.16 -12.78 -5.39
C TYR A 184 -8.27 -12.66 -6.63
N ARG A 185 -7.87 -13.79 -7.23
CA ARG A 185 -6.94 -13.85 -8.38
C ARG A 185 -7.35 -12.96 -9.56
N LYS A 186 -8.66 -12.74 -9.74
CA LYS A 186 -9.18 -11.88 -10.81
C LYS A 186 -8.92 -10.39 -10.54
N SER A 187 -8.79 -9.99 -9.29
CA SER A 187 -8.38 -8.63 -8.90
C SER A 187 -6.86 -8.52 -8.84
N TRP A 188 -6.15 -9.56 -8.40
CA TRP A 188 -4.69 -9.51 -8.30
C TRP A 188 -3.97 -9.41 -9.64
N ARG A 189 -4.63 -9.68 -10.78
CA ARG A 189 -4.07 -9.41 -12.11
C ARG A 189 -3.79 -7.93 -12.38
N PHE A 190 -4.37 -7.02 -11.58
CA PHE A 190 -4.12 -5.58 -11.68
C PHE A 190 -2.91 -5.13 -10.86
N CYS A 191 -2.27 -6.02 -10.10
CA CYS A 191 -0.97 -5.72 -9.49
C CYS A 191 0.06 -5.46 -10.61
N PRO A 192 1.01 -4.53 -10.42
CA PRO A 192 2.08 -4.31 -11.37
C PRO A 192 2.90 -5.60 -11.55
N GLN A 193 3.36 -5.85 -12.77
CA GLN A 193 4.34 -6.91 -12.99
C GLN A 193 5.63 -6.51 -12.27
N GLN A 194 6.05 -7.34 -11.31
CA GLN A 194 7.37 -7.16 -10.72
C GLN A 194 8.42 -7.52 -11.78
N GLU A 195 9.42 -6.66 -11.96
CA GLU A 195 10.56 -7.01 -12.80
C GLU A 195 11.14 -8.35 -12.30
N PRO A 196 11.32 -9.34 -13.20
CA PRO A 196 12.15 -10.49 -12.88
C PRO A 196 13.52 -9.97 -12.49
N LEU A 197 14.03 -10.40 -11.34
CA LEU A 197 15.40 -10.10 -10.98
C LEU A 197 16.32 -10.61 -12.11
N ASP A 198 17.24 -9.77 -12.57
CA ASP A 198 18.46 -10.19 -13.24
C ASP A 198 19.33 -10.98 -12.23
N ILE A 199 18.84 -12.14 -11.80
CA ILE A 199 19.64 -13.13 -11.10
C ILE A 199 20.50 -13.76 -12.18
N PRO A 200 21.84 -13.64 -12.11
CA PRO A 200 22.70 -14.41 -13.00
C PRO A 200 22.28 -15.87 -12.91
N LYS A 201 21.91 -16.47 -14.05
CA LYS A 201 21.49 -17.89 -14.17
C LYS A 201 22.54 -18.88 -13.65
N SER A 202 23.72 -18.39 -13.22
CA SER A 202 24.84 -19.16 -12.70
C SER A 202 24.70 -19.66 -11.26
N ARG A 203 23.60 -19.35 -10.52
CA ARG A 203 23.44 -19.82 -9.12
C ARG A 203 22.38 -20.89 -8.86
N PHE A 204 21.70 -21.40 -9.89
CA PHE A 204 20.81 -22.56 -9.74
C PHE A 204 20.93 -23.53 -10.90
N THR A 205 22.13 -24.08 -11.11
CA THR A 205 22.25 -25.44 -11.67
C THR A 205 22.33 -26.41 -10.49
N LEU A 206 21.17 -26.87 -10.01
CA LEU A 206 21.17 -28.14 -9.29
C LEU A 206 21.45 -29.24 -10.31
N PRO A 207 22.44 -30.12 -10.09
CA PRO A 207 22.64 -31.26 -10.95
C PRO A 207 21.45 -32.20 -10.74
N PHE A 208 20.68 -32.41 -11.81
CA PHE A 208 19.88 -33.63 -11.91
C PHE A 208 20.86 -34.80 -12.03
N MET A 209 20.98 -35.58 -10.97
CA MET A 209 21.29 -37.01 -10.99
C MET A 209 20.48 -37.69 -9.91
#